data_AF-A0A4S1FM62-F1
#
_entry.id   AF-A0A4S1FM62-F1
#
_cell.length_a   1.000
_cell.length_b   1.000
_cell.length_c   1.000
_cell.angle_alpha   90.00
_cell.angle_beta   90.00
_cell.angle_gamma   90.00
#
_symmetry.space_group_name_H-M   'P 1'
#
loop_
_entity.id
_entity.type
_entity.pdbx_description
1 polymer ?
#
loop_
_entity_poly.entity_id
_entity_poly.type
_entity_poly.pdbx_seq_one_letter_code
_entity_poly.pdbx_strand_id
1 'polypeptide(L)'
;MIRLAILNFAGLCFLAWAWWLGYVGFVFTHDVSHISYLITAVFVASMVGVFLGKTGHLERTEVWLVTLGLIGNVVGFIIALQNIDTGSLGTAEGVQKVAASLLAGMGVAFCSTLVGAVAALWISVNAWVIEGTAK
;
A
#
# COMPACT_ATOMS: atom_id res chain seq x y z
N MET A 1 -24.91 3.57 -9.61
CA MET A 1 -24.79 4.37 -8.37
C MET A 1 -24.99 3.54 -7.10
N ILE A 2 -26.16 2.96 -6.83
CA ILE A 2 -26.41 2.18 -5.59
C ILE A 2 -25.43 1.01 -5.37
N ARG A 3 -25.16 0.19 -6.41
CA ARG A 3 -24.21 -0.95 -6.31
C ARG A 3 -22.79 -0.50 -5.92
N LEU A 4 -22.34 0.62 -6.48
CA LEU A 4 -21.03 1.21 -6.21
C LEU A 4 -20.96 1.78 -4.79
N ALA A 5 -22.03 2.41 -4.32
CA ALA A 5 -22.12 2.89 -2.93
C ALA A 5 -22.07 1.73 -1.92
N ILE A 6 -22.80 0.63 -2.18
CA ILE A 6 -22.78 -0.56 -1.31
C ILE A 6 -21.38 -1.17 -1.24
N LEU A 7 -20.72 -1.33 -2.40
CA LEU A 7 -19.37 -1.90 -2.46
C LEU A 7 -18.36 -1.06 -1.65
N ASN A 8 -18.33 0.25 -1.88
CA ASN A 8 -17.39 1.12 -1.17
C ASN A 8 -17.72 1.22 0.32
N PHE A 9 -19.00 1.19 0.69
CA PHE A 9 -19.40 1.12 2.09
C PHE A 9 -18.92 -0.16 2.77
N ALA A 10 -19.10 -1.32 2.12
CA ALA A 10 -18.59 -2.60 2.63
C ALA A 10 -17.07 -2.58 2.78
N GLY A 11 -16.35 -2.03 1.80
CA GLY A 11 -14.90 -1.85 1.89
C GLY A 11 -14.48 -0.92 3.04
N LEU A 12 -15.20 0.19 3.25
CA LEU A 12 -14.95 1.10 4.37
C LEU A 12 -15.20 0.42 5.73
N CYS A 13 -16.25 -0.39 5.85
CA CYS A 13 -16.48 -1.19 7.04
C CYS A 13 -15.34 -2.19 7.29
N PHE A 14 -14.82 -2.83 6.24
CA PHE A 14 -13.67 -3.72 6.35
C PHE A 14 -12.40 -2.97 6.77
N LEU A 15 -12.15 -1.77 6.23
CA LEU A 15 -11.05 -0.91 6.68
C LEU A 15 -11.21 -0.49 8.15
N ALA A 16 -12.41 -0.12 8.58
CA ALA A 16 -12.68 0.25 9.97
C ALA A 16 -12.44 -0.94 10.91
N TRP A 17 -12.83 -2.15 10.50
CA TRP A 17 -12.52 -3.37 11.23
C TRP A 17 -11.02 -3.66 11.29
N ALA A 18 -10.31 -3.56 10.17
CA ALA A 18 -8.85 -3.72 10.13
C ALA A 18 -8.12 -2.65 10.95
N TRP A 19 -8.66 -1.43 11.01
CA TRP A 19 -8.17 -0.36 11.85
C TRP A 19 -8.34 -0.69 13.33
N TRP A 20 -9.52 -1.21 13.72
CA TRP A 20 -9.78 -1.63 15.10
C TRP A 20 -8.82 -2.72 15.57
N LEU A 21 -8.46 -3.66 14.70
CA LEU A 21 -7.46 -4.69 14.97
C LEU A 21 -6.01 -4.18 14.94
N GLY A 22 -5.79 -2.91 14.61
CA GLY A 22 -4.47 -2.30 14.54
C GLY A 22 -3.68 -2.62 13.28
N TYR A 23 -4.23 -3.39 12.33
CA TYR A 23 -3.52 -3.75 11.10
C TYR A 23 -3.23 -2.54 10.21
N VAL A 24 -4.17 -1.60 10.13
CA VAL A 24 -3.93 -0.37 9.36
C VAL A 24 -2.84 0.47 10.04
N GLY A 25 -2.89 0.61 11.36
CA GLY A 25 -1.84 1.27 12.13
C GLY A 25 -0.47 0.64 11.89
N PHE A 26 -0.37 -0.69 11.96
CA PHE A 26 0.86 -1.43 11.71
C PHE A 26 1.47 -1.09 10.34
N VAL A 27 0.66 -1.07 9.29
CA VAL A 27 1.13 -0.81 7.92
C VAL A 27 1.70 0.61 7.78
N PHE A 28 1.06 1.61 8.39
CA PHE A 28 1.50 3.00 8.28
C PHE A 28 2.59 3.39 9.27
N THR A 29 2.74 2.69 10.40
CA THR A 29 3.82 2.95 11.37
C THR A 29 5.12 2.27 10.98
N HIS A 30 5.07 1.12 10.29
CA HIS A 30 6.26 0.39 9.85
C HIS A 30 6.75 0.80 8.47
N ASP A 31 5.99 1.64 7.75
CA ASP A 31 6.47 2.31 6.55
C ASP A 31 7.13 3.65 6.87
N VAL A 32 8.43 3.58 7.20
CA VAL A 32 9.29 4.75 7.44
C VAL A 32 9.50 5.60 6.17
N SER A 33 9.33 5.03 4.98
CA SER A 33 9.53 5.75 3.71
C SER A 33 8.36 6.66 3.34
N HIS A 34 7.21 6.47 4.00
CA HIS A 34 5.94 7.14 3.72
C HIS A 34 5.35 6.89 2.32
N ILE A 35 5.84 5.91 1.56
CA ILE A 35 5.30 5.56 0.24
C ILE A 35 3.83 5.11 0.33
N SER A 36 3.46 4.39 1.38
CA SER A 36 2.09 3.95 1.64
C SER A 36 1.11 5.11 1.77
N TYR A 37 1.55 6.26 2.30
CA TYR A 37 0.73 7.47 2.36
C TYR A 37 0.48 8.05 0.97
N LEU A 38 1.51 8.06 0.11
CA LEU A 38 1.39 8.50 -1.27
C LEU A 38 0.44 7.59 -2.06
N ILE A 39 0.57 6.27 -1.93
CA ILE A 39 -0.33 5.29 -2.56
C ILE A 39 -1.78 5.54 -2.11
N THR A 40 -1.98 5.75 -0.81
CA THR A 40 -3.31 6.03 -0.24
C THR A 40 -3.88 7.34 -0.77
N ALA A 41 -3.07 8.39 -0.90
CA ALA A 41 -3.50 9.66 -1.47
C ALA A 41 -3.94 9.51 -2.94
N VAL A 42 -3.18 8.78 -3.75
CA VAL A 42 -3.54 8.48 -5.14
C VAL A 42 -4.84 7.67 -5.21
N PHE A 43 -4.97 6.66 -4.36
CA PHE A 43 -6.19 5.85 -4.26
C PHE A 43 -7.43 6.70 -3.92
N VAL A 44 -7.33 7.56 -2.89
CA VAL A 44 -8.44 8.44 -2.49
C VAL A 44 -8.79 9.42 -3.60
N ALA A 45 -7.79 10.03 -4.25
CA ALA A 45 -8.03 10.93 -5.38
C ALA A 45 -8.76 10.23 -6.53
N SER A 46 -8.35 9.00 -6.86
CA SER A 46 -9.02 8.20 -7.88
C SER A 46 -10.43 7.79 -7.47
N MET A 47 -10.65 7.44 -6.20
CA MET A 47 -11.99 7.11 -5.69
C MET A 47 -12.93 8.31 -5.77
N VAL A 48 -12.47 9.50 -5.39
CA VAL A 48 -13.23 10.75 -5.57
C VAL A 48 -13.54 10.98 -7.06
N GLY A 49 -12.56 10.75 -7.95
CA GLY A 49 -12.76 10.80 -9.40
C GLY A 49 -13.88 9.88 -9.91
N VAL A 50 -13.97 8.65 -9.38
CA VAL A 50 -15.03 7.70 -9.70
C VAL A 50 -16.41 8.24 -9.32
N PHE A 51 -16.55 8.79 -8.12
CA PHE A 51 -17.82 9.38 -7.68
C PHE A 51 -18.20 10.64 -8.46
N LEU A 52 -17.22 11.35 -9.03
CA LEU A 52 -17.42 12.48 -9.94
C LEU A 52 -17.68 12.04 -11.40
N GLY A 53 -17.74 10.74 -11.68
CA GLY A 53 -18.00 10.19 -13.01
C GLY A 53 -16.80 10.17 -13.96
N LYS A 54 -15.58 10.44 -13.47
CA LYS A 54 -14.34 10.39 -14.27
C LYS A 54 -13.72 8.99 -14.24
N THR A 55 -14.19 8.11 -15.11
CA THR A 55 -13.80 6.68 -15.11
C THR A 55 -12.68 6.32 -16.08
N GLY A 56 -12.30 7.21 -17.01
CA GLY A 56 -11.29 6.94 -18.05
C GLY A 56 -9.85 6.73 -17.58
N HIS A 57 -9.56 6.85 -16.28
CA HIS A 57 -8.21 6.70 -15.71
C HIS A 57 -8.06 5.52 -14.74
N LEU A 58 -9.10 4.69 -14.59
CA LEU A 58 -9.17 3.60 -13.62
C LEU A 58 -8.10 2.52 -13.84
N GLU A 59 -8.01 1.98 -15.05
CA GLU A 59 -7.03 0.94 -15.40
C GLU A 59 -5.59 1.41 -15.20
N ARG A 60 -5.29 2.67 -15.58
CA ARG A 60 -3.97 3.27 -15.38
C ARG A 60 -3.64 3.46 -13.89
N THR A 61 -4.63 3.83 -13.09
CA THR A 61 -4.46 4.00 -11.64
C THR A 61 -4.12 2.66 -10.98
N GLU A 62 -4.79 1.57 -11.36
CA GLU A 62 -4.51 0.22 -10.83
C GLU A 62 -3.02 -0.13 -11.00
N VAL A 63 -2.51 0.00 -12.22
CA VAL A 63 -1.09 -0.26 -12.55
C VAL A 63 -0.16 0.65 -11.74
N TRP A 64 -0.49 1.92 -11.59
CA TRP A 64 0.33 2.87 -10.81
C TRP A 64 0.37 2.51 -9.34
N LEU A 65 -0.74 2.11 -8.73
CA LEU A 65 -0.80 1.73 -7.32
C LEU A 65 0.09 0.50 -7.04
N VAL A 66 0.04 -0.52 -7.90
CA VAL A 66 0.93 -1.69 -7.78
C VAL A 66 2.38 -1.31 -8.02
N THR A 67 2.65 -0.49 -9.04
CA THR A 67 4.01 -0.05 -9.37
C THR A 67 4.64 0.75 -8.23
N LEU A 68 3.88 1.64 -7.59
CA LEU A 68 4.33 2.37 -6.39
C LEU A 68 4.60 1.42 -5.23
N GLY A 69 3.80 0.37 -5.06
CA GLY A 69 4.09 -0.71 -4.10
C GLY A 69 5.43 -1.40 -4.37
N LEU A 70 5.72 -1.73 -5.63
CA LEU A 70 7.00 -2.30 -6.06
C LEU A 70 8.18 -1.34 -5.86
N ILE A 71 7.98 -0.03 -6.03
CA ILE A 71 9.00 0.98 -5.69
C ILE A 71 9.31 0.92 -4.20
N GLY A 72 8.30 0.77 -3.35
CA GLY A 72 8.53 0.63 -1.92
C GLY A 72 9.29 -0.66 -1.54
N ASN A 73 9.17 -1.75 -2.31
CA ASN A 73 10.07 -2.90 -2.18
C ASN A 73 11.53 -2.50 -2.43
N VAL A 74 11.81 -1.81 -3.53
CA VAL A 74 13.17 -1.34 -3.85
C VAL A 74 13.71 -0.43 -2.74
N VAL A 75 12.91 0.52 -2.28
CA VAL A 75 13.28 1.43 -1.18
C VAL A 75 13.51 0.67 0.13
N GLY A 76 12.66 -0.30 0.45
CA GLY A 76 12.83 -1.15 1.62
C GLY A 76 14.14 -1.94 1.59
N PHE A 77 14.51 -2.51 0.43
CA PHE A 77 15.81 -3.17 0.28
C PHE A 77 16.99 -2.19 0.41
N ILE A 78 16.88 -0.97 -0.11
CA ILE A 78 17.91 0.07 0.09
C ILE A 78 18.05 0.37 1.58
N ILE A 79 16.95 0.57 2.30
CA ILE A 79 16.96 0.84 3.75
C ILE A 79 17.57 -0.32 4.54
N ALA A 80 17.25 -1.55 4.15
CA ALA A 80 17.77 -2.76 4.76
C ALA A 80 19.29 -2.87 4.68
N LEU A 81 19.88 -2.44 3.55
CA LEU A 81 21.29 -2.68 3.23
C LEU A 81 22.20 -1.48 3.49
N GLN A 82 21.69 -0.24 3.43
CA GLN A 82 22.51 0.99 3.44
C GLN A 82 23.37 1.18 4.71
N ASN A 83 23.02 0.54 5.82
CA ASN A 83 23.69 0.71 7.12
C ASN A 83 24.48 -0.53 7.59
N ILE A 84 24.65 -1.53 6.72
CA ILE A 84 25.36 -2.76 7.05
C ILE A 84 26.87 -2.52 6.95
N ASP A 85 27.53 -2.45 8.10
CA ASP A 85 28.98 -2.48 8.20
C ASP A 85 29.47 -3.94 8.26
N THR A 86 29.96 -4.43 7.13
CA THR A 86 30.45 -5.81 6.98
C THR A 86 31.66 -6.13 7.85
N GLY A 87 32.39 -5.12 8.34
CA GLY A 87 33.51 -5.28 9.26
C GLY A 87 33.10 -5.61 10.70
N SER A 88 31.85 -5.33 11.07
CA SER A 88 31.31 -5.54 12.42
C SER A 88 30.54 -6.85 12.61
N LEU A 89 30.37 -7.65 11.55
CA LEU A 89 29.55 -8.87 11.54
C LEU A 89 30.06 -9.98 12.48
N GLY A 90 31.31 -9.89 12.93
CA GLY A 90 31.89 -10.83 13.90
C GLY A 90 31.51 -10.56 15.36
N THR A 91 30.82 -9.45 15.67
CA THR A 91 30.39 -9.11 17.03
C THR A 91 28.88 -9.29 17.20
N ALA A 92 28.45 -9.61 18.41
CA ALA A 92 27.02 -9.74 18.73
C ALA A 92 26.24 -8.43 18.44
N GLU A 93 26.87 -7.29 18.68
CA GLU A 93 26.30 -5.96 18.45
C GLU A 93 26.12 -5.67 16.95
N GLY A 94 27.09 -6.07 16.10
CA GLY A 94 26.98 -5.92 14.65
C GLY A 94 25.82 -6.75 14.07
N VAL A 95 25.67 -8.00 14.52
CA VAL A 95 24.57 -8.87 14.10
C VAL A 95 23.21 -8.29 14.51
N GLN A 96 23.07 -7.75 15.73
CA GLN A 96 21.84 -7.13 16.19
C GLN A 96 21.46 -5.90 15.34
N LYS A 97 22.44 -5.05 14.99
CA LYS A 97 22.22 -3.86 14.15
C LYS A 97 21.79 -4.22 12.73
N VAL A 98 22.39 -5.26 12.15
CA VAL A 98 22.00 -5.77 10.83
C VAL A 98 20.58 -6.32 10.88
N ALA A 99 20.25 -7.15 11.87
CA ALA A 99 18.89 -7.67 12.03
C ALA A 99 17.85 -6.54 12.13
N ALA A 100 18.11 -5.52 12.94
CA ALA A 100 17.22 -4.36 13.07
C ALA A 100 17.07 -3.59 11.75
N SER A 101 18.15 -3.39 11.00
CA SER A 101 18.12 -2.70 9.70
C SER A 101 17.32 -3.47 8.66
N LEU A 102 17.53 -4.79 8.58
CA LEU A 102 16.77 -5.68 7.70
C LEU A 102 15.27 -5.68 8.05
N LEU A 103 14.92 -5.75 9.34
CA LEU A 103 13.54 -5.66 9.81
C LEU A 103 12.88 -4.32 9.42
N ALA A 104 13.60 -3.21 9.57
CA ALA A 104 13.10 -1.89 9.19
C ALA A 104 12.84 -1.79 7.68
N GLY A 105 13.79 -2.24 6.84
CA GLY A 105 13.63 -2.24 5.39
C GLY A 105 12.54 -3.20 4.90
N MET A 106 12.40 -4.35 5.55
CA MET A 106 11.32 -5.32 5.29
C MET A 106 9.95 -4.73 5.63
N GLY A 107 9.84 -3.96 6.72
CA GLY A 107 8.62 -3.24 7.09
C GLY A 107 8.14 -2.33 5.97
N VAL A 108 9.02 -1.48 5.44
CA VAL A 108 8.72 -0.60 4.30
C VAL A 108 8.28 -1.40 3.07
N ALA A 109 9.07 -2.41 2.69
CA ALA A 109 8.85 -3.24 1.51
C ALA A 109 7.47 -3.93 1.50
N PHE A 110 7.13 -4.59 2.60
CA PHE A 110 5.87 -5.31 2.72
C PHE A 110 4.67 -4.37 2.90
N CYS A 111 4.81 -3.30 3.69
CA CYS A 111 3.71 -2.38 3.94
C CYS A 111 3.31 -1.65 2.65
N SER A 112 4.25 -1.09 1.90
CA SER A 112 3.95 -0.38 0.64
C SER A 112 3.35 -1.32 -0.41
N THR A 113 3.85 -2.56 -0.50
CA THR A 113 3.34 -3.57 -1.44
C THR A 113 1.91 -3.96 -1.10
N LEU A 114 1.61 -4.18 0.18
CA LEU A 114 0.27 -4.52 0.64
C LEU A 114 -0.71 -3.38 0.35
N VAL A 115 -0.35 -2.13 0.67
CA VAL A 115 -1.22 -0.96 0.41
C VAL A 115 -1.46 -0.79 -1.09
N GLY A 116 -0.41 -0.91 -1.92
CA GLY A 116 -0.53 -0.84 -3.37
C GLY A 116 -1.47 -1.90 -3.93
N ALA A 117 -1.30 -3.16 -3.53
CA ALA A 117 -2.13 -4.27 -3.99
C ALA A 117 -3.59 -4.14 -3.54
N VAL A 118 -3.84 -3.80 -2.27
CA VAL A 118 -5.21 -3.63 -1.75
C VAL A 118 -5.92 -2.46 -2.41
N ALA A 119 -5.24 -1.33 -2.59
CA ALA A 119 -5.80 -0.16 -3.27
C ALA A 119 -6.10 -0.46 -4.75
N ALA A 120 -5.18 -1.12 -5.44
CA ALA A 120 -5.35 -1.55 -6.84
C ALA A 120 -6.55 -2.50 -6.98
N LEU A 121 -6.63 -3.53 -6.13
CA LEU A 121 -7.75 -4.47 -6.13
C LEU A 121 -9.09 -3.76 -5.92
N TRP A 122 -9.15 -2.81 -4.98
CA TRP A 122 -10.38 -2.07 -4.72
C TRP A 122 -10.78 -1.20 -5.92
N ILE A 123 -9.83 -0.53 -6.58
CA ILE A 123 -10.09 0.19 -7.83
C ILE A 123 -10.60 -0.75 -8.93
N SER A 124 -9.97 -1.92 -9.08
CA SER A 124 -10.35 -2.94 -10.06
C SER A 124 -11.79 -3.43 -9.88
N VAL A 125 -12.19 -3.74 -8.64
CA VAL A 125 -13.58 -4.15 -8.34
C VAL A 125 -14.57 -3.01 -8.59
N ASN A 126 -14.20 -1.75 -8.31
CA ASN A 126 -15.04 -0.60 -8.67
C ASN A 126 -15.21 -0.48 -10.19
N ALA A 127 -14.13 -0.58 -10.96
CA ALA A 127 -14.18 -0.52 -12.42
C ALA A 127 -15.10 -1.61 -13.00
N TRP A 128 -14.96 -2.85 -12.51
CA TRP A 128 -15.82 -3.96 -12.91
C TRP A 128 -17.32 -3.70 -12.65
N VAL A 129 -17.66 -3.13 -11.49
CA VAL A 129 -19.07 -2.79 -11.17
C VAL A 129 -19.60 -1.71 -12.11
N ILE A 130 -18.78 -0.73 -12.47
CA ILE A 130 -19.17 0.35 -13.39
C ILE A 130 -19.43 -0.20 -14.79
N GLU A 131 -18.52 -1.02 -15.32
CA GLU A 131 -18.69 -1.68 -16.62
C GLU A 131 -19.92 -2.60 -16.65
N GLY A 132 -20.15 -3.35 -15.57
CA GLY A 132 -21.34 -4.20 -15.40
C GLY A 132 -22.66 -3.43 -15.29
N THR A 133 -22.63 -2.10 -15.07
CA THR A 133 -23.82 -1.23 -15.08
C THR A 133 -24.05 -0.48 -16.39
N ALA A 134 -23.15 -0.61 -17.38
CA ALA A 134 -23.26 0.02 -18.69
C ALA A 134 -24.04 -0.83 -19.73
N LYS A 135 -24.76 -1.86 -19.28
CA LYS A 135 -25.66 -2.68 -20.11
C LYS A 135 -27.12 -2.41 -19.78
#